data_AF-A0AAD5S5Q8-F1
#
_entry.id   AF-A0AAD5S5Q8-F1
#
_cell.length_a   1.000
_cell.length_b   1.000
_cell.length_c   1.000
_cell.angle_alpha   90.00
_cell.angle_beta   90.00
_cell.angle_gamma   90.00
#
_symmetry.space_group_name_H-M   'P 1'
#
loop_
_entity.id
_entity.type
_entity.pdbx_description
1 polymer ?
#
loop_
_entity_poly.entity_id
_entity_poly.type
_entity_poly.pdbx_seq_one_letter_code
_entity_poly.pdbx_strand_id
1 'polypeptide(L)'
;MSAVAFPLELVVDRYYLKDVLRAVLHSIIFHRSFEVIRPREVDIEQLGVTYVCSEDAEVENTIEDKVAALVRTVDAPGASNKVQLAVMFFERRPKKAKSWFAKSEPEVCWE
;
A
#
# COMPACT_ATOMS: atom_id res chain seq x y z
N MET A 1 -5.57 -4.74 -21.15
CA MET A 1 -4.81 -3.64 -20.52
C MET A 1 -3.70 -4.30 -19.72
N SER A 2 -2.46 -3.91 -19.94
CA SER A 2 -1.35 -4.23 -19.04
C SER A 2 -1.45 -3.34 -17.80
N ALA A 3 -1.07 -3.85 -16.63
CA ALA A 3 -1.00 -3.04 -15.41
C ALA A 3 0.01 -1.89 -15.60
N VAL A 4 -0.30 -0.71 -15.06
CA VAL A 4 0.58 0.45 -15.07
C VAL A 4 1.43 0.43 -13.79
N ALA A 5 2.75 0.48 -13.89
CA ALA A 5 3.62 0.47 -12.71
C ALA A 5 4.24 1.84 -12.44
N PHE A 6 4.25 2.25 -11.17
CA PHE A 6 4.89 3.48 -10.70
C PHE A 6 6.04 3.15 -9.73
N PRO A 7 7.29 3.06 -10.21
CA PRO A 7 8.42 2.80 -9.34
C PRO A 7 8.73 4.04 -8.49
N LEU A 8 8.89 3.83 -7.19
CA LEU A 8 9.33 4.84 -6.24
C LEU A 8 10.56 4.30 -5.49
N GLU A 9 11.70 4.95 -5.69
CA GLU A 9 12.93 4.64 -4.96
C GLU A 9 13.11 5.62 -3.80
N LEU A 10 13.30 5.09 -2.58
CA LEU A 10 13.47 5.88 -1.37
C LEU A 10 14.74 5.43 -0.64
N VAL A 11 15.49 6.41 -0.14
CA VAL A 11 16.55 6.19 0.85
C VAL A 11 16.05 6.77 2.16
N VAL A 12 15.93 5.93 3.17
CA VAL A 12 15.29 6.29 4.44
C VAL A 12 16.20 5.90 5.58
N ASP A 13 16.42 6.84 6.50
CA ASP A 13 17.10 6.54 7.75
C ASP A 13 16.30 5.51 8.55
N ARG A 14 17.01 4.52 9.13
CA ARG A 14 16.36 3.40 9.83
C ARG A 14 15.35 3.85 10.87
N TYR A 15 15.67 4.95 11.56
CA TYR A 15 14.83 5.56 12.58
C TYR A 15 13.44 5.96 12.06
N TYR A 16 13.35 6.47 10.83
CA TYR A 16 12.10 6.94 10.23
C TYR A 16 11.40 5.91 9.34
N LEU A 17 11.95 4.69 9.21
CA LEU A 17 11.45 3.71 8.24
C LEU A 17 9.94 3.44 8.40
N LYS A 18 9.47 3.26 9.64
CA LYS A 18 8.05 2.99 9.89
C LYS A 18 7.18 4.16 9.47
N ASP A 19 7.57 5.38 9.83
CA ASP A 19 6.77 6.57 9.59
C ASP A 19 6.72 6.93 8.11
N VAL A 20 7.84 6.79 7.39
CA VAL A 20 7.89 6.97 5.93
C VAL A 20 7.05 5.91 5.22
N LEU A 21 7.12 4.64 5.61
CA LEU A 21 6.29 3.60 5.01
C LEU A 21 4.80 3.86 5.24
N ARG A 22 4.40 4.25 6.44
CA ARG A 22 3.01 4.64 6.74
C ARG A 22 2.58 5.82 5.87
N ALA A 23 3.39 6.87 5.80
CA ALA A 23 3.09 8.06 5.01
C ALA A 23 2.85 7.71 3.53
N VAL A 24 3.75 6.92 2.94
CA VAL A 24 3.64 6.49 1.54
C VAL A 24 2.42 5.61 1.32
N LEU A 25 2.21 4.59 2.16
CA LEU A 25 1.10 3.65 2.00
C LEU A 25 -0.27 4.33 2.20
N HIS A 26 -0.42 5.14 3.24
CA HIS A 26 -1.66 5.89 3.46
C HIS A 26 -1.93 6.87 2.32
N SER A 27 -0.92 7.56 1.82
CA SER A 27 -1.07 8.47 0.68
C SER A 27 -1.50 7.72 -0.58
N ILE A 28 -0.89 6.56 -0.87
CA ILE A 28 -1.25 5.73 -2.03
C ILE A 28 -2.70 5.26 -1.91
N ILE A 29 -3.08 4.69 -0.76
CA ILE A 29 -4.45 4.17 -0.56
C ILE A 29 -5.47 5.31 -0.60
N PHE A 30 -5.19 6.46 0.00
CA PHE A 30 -6.09 7.62 -0.04
C PHE A 30 -6.43 8.06 -1.48
N HIS A 31 -5.46 8.03 -2.40
CA HIS A 31 -5.68 8.39 -3.82
C HIS A 31 -6.28 7.26 -4.66
N ARG A 32 -6.49 6.08 -4.08
CA ARG A 32 -6.92 4.85 -4.79
C ARG A 32 -8.20 4.24 -4.23
N SER A 33 -8.65 4.71 -3.07
CA SER A 33 -9.94 4.39 -2.52
C SER A 33 -11.06 5.15 -3.25
N PHE A 34 -12.10 4.42 -3.64
CA PHE A 34 -13.29 4.98 -4.28
C PHE A 34 -14.39 5.37 -3.27
N GLU A 35 -14.16 5.10 -1.99
CA GLU A 35 -15.10 5.36 -0.91
C GLU A 35 -15.02 6.80 -0.41
N VAL A 36 -16.10 7.27 0.23
CA VAL A 36 -16.10 8.57 0.91
C VAL A 36 -15.28 8.42 2.20
N ILE A 37 -14.01 8.74 2.10
CA ILE A 37 -13.07 8.72 3.21
C ILE A 37 -13.04 10.12 3.84
N ARG A 38 -13.16 10.17 5.18
CA ARG A 38 -12.81 11.39 5.92
C ARG A 38 -11.29 11.51 5.97
N PRO A 39 -10.70 12.58 5.41
CA PRO A 39 -9.26 12.79 5.48
C PRO A 39 -8.85 13.18 6.90
N ARG A 40 -7.75 12.58 7.37
CA ARG A 40 -7.04 12.97 8.59
C ARG A 40 -5.59 13.28 8.24
N GLU A 41 -5.12 14.45 8.67
CA GLU A 41 -3.72 14.85 8.49
C GLU A 41 -2.84 14.25 9.58
N VAL A 42 -1.62 13.84 9.21
CA VAL A 42 -0.60 13.34 10.11
C VAL A 42 0.73 13.98 9.79
N ASP A 43 1.34 14.57 10.80
CA ASP A 43 2.62 15.26 10.70
C ASP A 43 3.77 14.37 11.16
N ILE A 44 4.81 14.29 10.35
CA ILE A 44 6.13 13.77 10.72
C ILE A 44 7.05 14.98 10.87
N GLU A 45 6.96 15.63 12.03
CA GLU A 45 7.61 16.92 12.30
C GLU A 45 9.11 16.92 11.95
N GLN A 46 9.82 15.85 12.30
CA GLN A 46 11.27 15.74 12.10
C GLN A 46 11.67 15.65 10.63
N LEU A 47 10.74 15.28 9.75
CA LEU A 47 10.93 15.25 8.30
C LEU A 47 10.28 16.45 7.60
N GLY A 48 9.50 17.27 8.31
CA GLY A 48 8.73 18.37 7.71
C GLY A 48 7.72 17.88 6.67
N VAL A 49 7.17 16.68 6.87
CA VAL A 49 6.21 16.04 5.96
C VAL A 49 4.87 15.90 6.64
N THR A 50 3.82 16.31 5.95
CA THR A 50 2.43 16.04 6.32
C THR A 50 1.82 15.11 5.26
N TYR A 51 1.15 14.06 5.70
CA TYR A 51 0.40 13.17 4.80
C TYR A 51 -1.03 13.00 5.26
N VAL A 52 -1.88 12.53 4.35
CA VAL A 52 -3.29 12.24 4.63
C VAL A 52 -3.47 10.74 4.79
N CYS A 53 -4.22 10.33 5.81
CA CYS A 53 -4.66 8.97 6.01
C CYS A 53 -6.19 8.88 6.07
N SER A 54 -6.69 7.67 5.79
CA SER A 54 -8.09 7.29 5.96
C SER A 54 -8.37 6.96 7.43
N GLU A 55 -9.54 7.34 7.96
CA GLU A 55 -10.05 6.87 9.27
C GLU A 55 -10.67 5.45 9.20
N ASP A 56 -10.27 4.64 8.23
CA ASP A 56 -10.70 3.25 8.09
C ASP A 56 -9.77 2.32 8.89
N ALA A 57 -10.32 1.72 9.95
CA ALA A 57 -9.59 0.84 10.85
C ALA A 57 -9.06 -0.43 10.15
N GLU A 58 -9.74 -0.96 9.13
CA GLU A 58 -9.28 -2.15 8.40
C GLU A 58 -8.04 -1.80 7.57
N VAL A 59 -8.06 -0.64 6.90
CA VAL A 59 -6.92 -0.10 6.16
C VAL A 59 -5.75 0.20 7.09
N GLU A 60 -6.00 0.89 8.22
CA GLU A 60 -4.97 1.21 9.22
C GLU A 60 -4.30 -0.05 9.77
N ASN A 61 -5.08 -1.06 10.17
CA ASN A 61 -4.55 -2.31 10.69
C ASN A 61 -3.73 -3.06 9.62
N THR A 62 -4.24 -3.13 8.38
CA THR A 62 -3.54 -3.78 7.28
C THR A 62 -2.20 -3.11 6.98
N ILE A 63 -2.16 -1.78 6.97
CA ILE A 63 -0.92 -1.02 6.77
C ILE A 63 0.06 -1.31 7.92
N GLU A 64 -0.38 -1.24 9.18
CA GLU A 64 0.49 -1.47 10.33
C GLU A 64 1.08 -2.89 10.33
N ASP A 65 0.26 -3.91 10.04
CA ASP A 65 0.71 -5.30 9.95
C ASP A 65 1.78 -5.48 8.87
N LYS A 66 1.58 -4.88 7.69
CA LYS A 66 2.54 -4.97 6.58
C LYS A 66 3.82 -4.19 6.85
N VAL A 67 3.72 -3.01 7.45
CA VAL A 67 4.88 -2.20 7.88
C VAL A 67 5.69 -2.97 8.93
N ALA A 68 5.02 -3.54 9.94
CA ALA A 68 5.68 -4.33 10.98
C ALA A 68 6.38 -5.56 10.39
N ALA A 69 5.75 -6.26 9.45
CA ALA A 69 6.35 -7.40 8.77
C ALA A 69 7.62 -7.00 7.98
N LEU A 70 7.56 -5.92 7.21
CA LEU A 70 8.70 -5.44 6.43
C LEU A 70 9.85 -4.98 7.33
N VAL A 71 9.54 -4.24 8.40
CA VAL A 71 10.56 -3.79 9.37
C VAL A 71 11.29 -4.99 9.98
N ARG A 72 10.57 -6.04 10.38
CA ARG A 72 11.16 -7.30 10.87
C ARG A 72 12.08 -7.96 9.84
N THR A 73 11.69 -7.95 8.56
CA THR A 73 12.54 -8.47 7.47
C THR A 73 13.86 -7.71 7.36
N VAL A 74 13.83 -6.37 7.51
CA VAL A 74 15.05 -5.56 7.43
C VAL A 74 15.89 -5.65 8.72
N ASP A 75 15.28 -5.83 9.89
CA ASP A 75 16.00 -6.02 11.16
C ASP A 75 16.62 -7.41 11.31
N ALA A 76 16.29 -8.37 10.43
CA ALA A 76 16.81 -9.72 10.53
C ALA A 76 18.35 -9.73 10.35
N PRO A 77 19.09 -10.52 11.16
CA PRO A 77 20.54 -10.60 11.04
C PRO A 77 20.98 -11.02 9.63
N GLY A 78 21.89 -10.24 9.03
CA GLY A 78 22.37 -10.50 7.66
C GLY A 78 21.38 -10.12 6.54
N ALA A 79 20.26 -9.47 6.87
CA ALA A 79 19.33 -8.96 5.87
C ALA A 79 19.94 -7.83 5.02
N SER A 80 19.42 -7.71 3.81
CA SER A 80 19.74 -6.60 2.91
C SER A 80 19.09 -5.30 3.41
N ASN A 81 19.85 -4.19 3.38
CA ASN A 81 19.31 -2.84 3.62
C ASN A 81 18.46 -2.34 2.43
N LYS A 82 18.42 -3.08 1.32
CA LYS A 82 17.54 -2.84 0.19
C LYS A 82 16.39 -3.83 0.21
N VAL A 83 15.18 -3.31 0.28
CA VAL A 83 13.93 -4.06 0.21
C VAL A 83 12.99 -3.46 -0.80
N GLN A 84 12.05 -4.26 -1.29
CA GLN A 84 11.01 -3.82 -2.21
C GLN A 84 9.65 -4.14 -1.62
N LEU A 85 8.73 -3.19 -1.78
CA LEU A 85 7.31 -3.33 -1.47
C LEU A 85 6.53 -2.96 -2.72
N ALA A 86 5.52 -3.77 -3.03
CA ALA A 86 4.59 -3.51 -4.13
C ALA A 86 3.18 -3.34 -3.56
N VAL A 87 2.50 -2.29 -3.99
CA VAL A 87 1.05 -2.10 -3.83
C VAL A 87 0.45 -2.40 -5.18
N MET A 88 -0.57 -3.26 -5.22
CA MET A 88 -1.20 -3.70 -6.46
C MET A 88 -2.71 -3.52 -6.34
N PHE A 89 -3.31 -2.94 -7.38
CA PHE A 89 -4.76 -2.71 -7.44
C PHE A 89 -5.40 -3.62 -8.47
N PHE A 90 -6.47 -4.29 -8.05
CA PHE A 90 -7.18 -5.28 -8.86
C PHE A 90 -8.62 -4.84 -9.13
N GLU A 91 -9.11 -5.15 -10.33
CA GLU A 91 -10.50 -4.99 -10.74
C GLU A 91 -11.15 -6.37 -10.82
N ARG A 92 -12.33 -6.53 -10.21
CA ARG A 92 -13.20 -7.69 -10.46
C ARG A 92 -14.04 -7.44 -11.70
N ARG A 93 -13.91 -8.29 -12.71
CA ARG A 93 -14.69 -8.18 -13.93
C ARG A 93 -15.92 -9.08 -13.89
N PRO A 94 -17.14 -8.52 -14.02
CA PRO A 94 -18.34 -9.34 -14.13
C PRO A 94 -18.25 -10.21 -15.38
N LYS A 95 -18.65 -11.47 -15.26
CA LYS A 95 -18.62 -12.41 -16.38
C LYS A 95 -19.56 -11.90 -17.48
N LYS A 96 -19.10 -11.86 -18.73
CA LYS A 96 -20.02 -11.84 -19.89
C LYS A 96 -20.86 -13.12 -19.80
N ALA A 97 -22.18 -13.00 -19.94
CA ALA A 97 -23.23 -13.98 -19.60
C ALA A 97 -23.15 -15.41 -20.23
N LYS A 98 -22.03 -15.81 -20.85
CA LYS A 98 -21.88 -17.07 -21.61
C LYS A 98 -20.98 -18.13 -20.96
N SER A 99 -20.38 -17.90 -19.79
CA SER A 99 -19.49 -18.87 -19.15
C SER A 99 -20.10 -19.45 -17.87
N TRP A 100 -20.83 -20.56 -18.01
CA TRP A 100 -21.45 -21.31 -16.92
C TRP A 100 -20.50 -22.30 -16.22
N PHE A 101 -19.20 -22.33 -16.61
CA PHE A 101 -18.21 -23.30 -16.11
C PHE A 101 -17.00 -22.70 -15.38
N ALA A 102 -16.86 -21.37 -15.30
CA ALA A 102 -15.72 -20.77 -14.61
C ALA A 102 -15.95 -20.71 -13.09
N LYS A 103 -15.11 -21.41 -12.30
CA LYS A 103 -15.18 -21.50 -10.84
C LYS A 103 -14.83 -20.22 -10.06
N SER A 104 -14.18 -19.23 -10.68
CA SER A 104 -13.86 -17.96 -10.05
C SER A 104 -14.02 -16.78 -11.01
N GLU A 105 -14.19 -15.58 -10.46
CA GLU A 105 -14.09 -14.32 -11.21
C GLU A 105 -12.61 -13.99 -11.40
N PRO A 106 -12.13 -13.69 -12.63
CA PRO A 106 -10.75 -13.30 -12.83
C PRO A 106 -10.52 -11.89 -12.27
N GLU A 107 -9.61 -11.76 -11.33
CA GLU A 107 -9.08 -10.46 -10.87
C GLU A 107 -8.01 -9.99 -11.85
N VAL A 108 -8.15 -8.75 -12.33
CA VAL A 108 -7.20 -8.15 -13.28
C VAL A 108 -6.46 -7.02 -12.57
N CYS A 109 -5.15 -7.15 -12.40
CA CYS A 109 -4.30 -6.06 -11.91
C CYS A 109 -4.30 -4.92 -12.94
N TRP A 110 -4.65 -3.71 -12.50
CA TRP A 110 -4.68 -2.53 -13.36
C TRP A 110 -3.57 -1.52 -13.04
N GLU A 111 -3.01 -1.56 -11.83
CA GLU A 111 -1.86 -0.76 -11.38
C GLU A 111 -1.00 -1.56 -10.41
#